data_AF-A0AAU0L0P3-F1
#
_entry.id   AF-A0AAU0L0P3-F1
#
_cell.length_a   1.000
_cell.length_b   1.000
_cell.length_c   1.000
_cell.angle_alpha   90.00
_cell.angle_beta   90.00
_cell.angle_gamma   90.00
#
_symmetry.space_group_name_H-M   'P 1'
#
loop_
_entity.id
_entity.type
_entity.pdbx_description
1 polymer ?
#
loop_
_entity_poly.entity_id
_entity_poly.type
_entity_poly.pdbx_seq_one_letter_code
_entity_poly.pdbx_strand_id
1 'polypeptide(L)'
;MDKVLATQLRGVDVIVGGDSHTLLGPSELSRYGITPEASYPTQLRNGDGDPVCIVQAWQYSYVVGELNVNFDAQGRVKSCQGTPHILIGNDFQPKQRGLAPLTTQQQTQLGEILMQRAPAFRVIQPDAMALSILKPYRERKTQFSQSLVAYADEIFCLRRVPGTQRDINRSGLGDICNQDAHVNQYGGDIQQLVAEAFYSKVKAILLQTCLY
;
A
#
# COMPACT_ATOMS: atom_id res chain seq x y z
N MET A 1 3.06 -0.77 17.12
CA MET A 1 2.08 -1.06 18.19
C MET A 1 2.09 -2.54 18.55
N ASP A 2 1.84 -3.42 17.58
CA ASP A 2 1.66 -4.87 17.79
C ASP A 2 2.80 -5.53 18.58
N LYS A 3 4.06 -5.21 18.26
CA LYS A 3 5.23 -5.72 18.99
C LYS A 3 5.23 -5.34 20.48
N VAL A 4 4.73 -4.14 20.81
CA VAL A 4 4.63 -3.66 22.19
C VAL A 4 3.47 -4.35 22.91
N LEU A 5 2.32 -4.50 22.24
CA LEU A 5 1.18 -5.23 22.80
C LEU A 5 1.52 -6.69 23.06
N ALA A 6 2.24 -7.33 22.13
CA ALA A 6 2.63 -8.73 22.25
C ALA A 6 3.29 -9.04 23.59
N THR A 7 4.22 -8.19 24.05
CA THR A 7 4.97 -8.42 25.31
C THR A 7 4.18 -8.13 26.58
N GLN A 8 3.02 -7.49 26.47
CA GLN A 8 2.16 -7.12 27.59
C GLN A 8 0.94 -8.03 27.74
N LEU A 9 0.46 -8.57 26.63
CA LEU A 9 -0.71 -9.45 26.60
C LEU A 9 -0.38 -10.81 27.21
N ARG A 10 -1.40 -11.49 27.73
CA ARG A 10 -1.34 -12.85 28.29
C ARG A 10 -2.32 -13.74 27.55
N GLY A 11 -1.96 -15.00 27.35
CA GLY A 11 -2.78 -15.96 26.59
C GLY A 11 -2.99 -15.62 25.11
N VAL A 12 -2.17 -14.74 24.54
CA VAL A 12 -2.17 -14.42 23.10
C VAL A 12 -1.01 -15.15 22.43
N ASP A 13 -1.32 -15.93 21.40
CA ASP A 13 -0.39 -16.76 20.64
C ASP A 13 -0.02 -16.15 19.28
N VAL A 14 -0.96 -15.45 18.65
CA VAL A 14 -0.81 -14.90 17.30
C VAL A 14 -1.43 -13.51 17.24
N ILE A 15 -0.71 -12.55 16.62
CA ILE A 15 -1.22 -11.22 16.32
C ILE A 15 -1.19 -11.01 14.80
N VAL A 16 -2.36 -10.81 14.21
CA VAL A 16 -2.51 -10.42 12.80
C VAL A 16 -2.75 -8.91 12.76
N GLY A 17 -1.69 -8.17 12.43
CA GLY A 17 -1.64 -6.71 12.46
C GLY A 17 -2.20 -6.03 11.22
N GLY A 18 -2.24 -4.70 11.27
CA GLY A 18 -2.75 -3.81 10.22
C GLY A 18 -2.36 -2.36 10.48
N ASP A 19 -3.04 -1.41 9.81
CA ASP A 19 -2.89 0.05 9.98
C ASP A 19 -1.54 0.65 9.53
N SER A 20 -0.42 0.21 10.09
CA SER A 20 0.92 0.78 9.82
C SER A 20 1.47 0.54 8.41
N HIS A 21 0.75 -0.26 7.60
CA HIS A 21 1.20 -0.72 6.29
C HIS A 21 2.58 -1.40 6.34
N THR A 22 2.89 -2.12 7.41
CA THR A 22 4.19 -2.75 7.59
C THR A 22 4.32 -4.00 6.71
N LEU A 23 5.40 -4.05 5.94
CA LEU A 23 5.81 -5.26 5.22
C LEU A 23 6.70 -6.12 6.13
N LEU A 24 6.22 -7.31 6.47
CA LEU A 24 7.04 -8.35 7.05
C LEU A 24 7.42 -9.36 5.96
N GLY A 25 8.68 -9.77 5.90
CA GLY A 25 9.16 -10.71 4.89
C GLY A 25 10.67 -10.94 4.86
N PRO A 26 11.16 -11.76 3.92
CA PRO A 26 12.58 -12.07 3.79
C PRO A 26 13.39 -10.85 3.34
N SER A 27 14.53 -10.61 3.97
CA SER A 27 15.41 -9.45 3.70
C SER A 27 15.93 -9.39 2.24
N GLU A 28 15.94 -10.53 1.58
CA GLU A 28 16.34 -10.77 0.19
C GLU A 28 15.48 -9.99 -0.82
N LEU A 29 14.27 -9.59 -0.42
CA LEU A 29 13.39 -8.72 -1.21
C LEU A 29 14.04 -7.37 -1.57
N SER A 30 15.04 -6.93 -0.80
CA SER A 30 15.81 -5.70 -1.06
C SER A 30 16.47 -5.71 -2.44
N ARG A 31 16.81 -6.90 -2.98
CA ARG A 31 17.35 -7.08 -4.34
C ARG A 31 16.36 -6.67 -5.44
N TYR A 32 15.07 -6.62 -5.10
CA TYR A 32 13.97 -6.23 -5.98
C TYR A 32 13.41 -4.85 -5.64
N GLY A 33 14.14 -4.05 -4.84
CA GLY A 33 13.72 -2.71 -4.44
C GLY A 33 12.60 -2.67 -3.40
N ILE A 34 12.33 -3.79 -2.73
CA ILE A 34 11.33 -3.92 -1.67
C ILE A 34 12.04 -4.14 -0.35
N THR A 35 11.76 -3.33 0.67
CA THR A 35 12.47 -3.39 1.95
C THR A 35 11.50 -3.77 3.08
N PRO A 36 11.48 -5.04 3.51
CA PRO A 36 10.72 -5.44 4.69
C PRO A 36 11.27 -4.82 5.97
N GLU A 37 10.39 -4.54 6.93
CA GLU A 37 10.78 -3.95 8.23
C GLU A 37 11.24 -5.02 9.24
N ALA A 38 10.80 -6.26 9.09
CA ALA A 38 11.23 -7.42 9.88
C ALA A 38 10.84 -8.73 9.19
N SER A 39 11.21 -9.87 9.78
CA SER A 39 10.86 -11.20 9.28
C SER A 39 9.36 -11.47 9.31
N TYR A 40 8.91 -12.35 8.42
CA TYR A 40 7.56 -12.93 8.43
C TYR A 40 7.63 -14.41 8.82
N PRO A 41 6.95 -14.85 9.89
CA PRO A 41 6.42 -14.02 10.97
C PRO A 41 7.56 -13.35 11.76
N THR A 42 7.21 -12.29 12.49
CA THR A 42 8.06 -11.78 13.58
C THR A 42 7.69 -12.54 14.85
N GLN A 43 8.67 -13.13 15.54
CA GLN A 43 8.42 -13.89 16.76
C GLN A 43 8.89 -13.10 18.00
N LEU A 44 8.03 -13.01 19.01
CA LEU A 44 8.31 -12.39 20.31
C LEU A 44 7.85 -13.32 21.44
N ARG A 45 7.90 -12.85 22.69
CA ARG A 45 7.30 -13.53 23.85
C ARG A 45 6.22 -12.65 24.48
N ASN A 46 5.17 -13.26 25.00
CA ASN A 46 4.10 -12.57 25.70
C ASN A 46 4.42 -12.27 27.16
N GLY A 47 3.48 -11.67 27.88
CA GLY A 47 3.59 -11.34 29.30
C GLY A 47 3.69 -12.55 30.25
N ASP A 48 3.41 -13.76 29.75
CA ASP A 48 3.61 -15.05 30.44
C ASP A 48 4.95 -15.70 30.06
N GLY A 49 5.67 -15.13 29.09
CA GLY A 49 6.91 -15.66 28.54
C GLY A 49 6.72 -16.65 27.40
N ASP A 50 5.49 -16.95 26.98
CA ASP A 50 5.19 -17.88 25.89
C ASP A 50 5.43 -17.25 24.49
N PRO A 51 5.77 -18.04 23.45
CA PRO A 51 6.02 -17.50 22.11
C PRO A 51 4.79 -16.86 21.46
N VAL A 52 4.97 -15.74 20.77
CA VAL A 52 3.93 -15.03 20.00
C VAL A 52 4.39 -14.82 18.57
N CYS A 53 3.52 -15.10 17.61
CA CYS A 53 3.76 -14.88 16.20
C CYS A 53 3.01 -13.66 15.69
N ILE A 54 3.74 -12.69 15.15
CA ILE A 54 3.18 -11.44 14.64
C ILE A 54 3.33 -11.43 13.13
N VAL A 55 2.24 -11.17 12.42
CA VAL A 55 2.20 -11.06 10.97
C VAL A 55 1.50 -9.79 10.53
N GLN A 56 1.93 -9.24 9.40
CA GLN A 56 1.24 -8.17 8.68
C GLN A 56 1.54 -8.33 7.19
N ALA A 57 0.52 -8.12 6.36
CA ALA A 57 0.55 -8.37 4.92
C ALA A 57 0.60 -7.06 4.13
N TRP A 58 1.46 -6.15 4.54
CA TRP A 58 1.71 -4.88 3.86
C TRP A 58 0.43 -4.03 3.65
N GLN A 59 0.20 -3.56 2.42
CA GLN A 59 -0.89 -2.64 2.06
C GLN A 59 -1.46 -2.94 0.67
N TYR A 60 -2.60 -2.31 0.36
CA TYR A 60 -3.19 -2.22 -0.99
C TYR A 60 -3.36 -3.55 -1.73
N SER A 61 -3.61 -4.63 -0.99
CA SER A 61 -3.70 -6.00 -1.54
C SER A 61 -2.45 -6.48 -2.29
N TYR A 62 -1.29 -5.85 -2.06
CA TYR A 62 -0.02 -6.27 -2.66
C TYR A 62 0.47 -7.61 -2.11
N VAL A 63 0.10 -7.95 -0.88
CA VAL A 63 0.52 -9.20 -0.22
C VAL A 63 -0.68 -9.94 0.33
N VAL A 64 -0.68 -11.26 0.15
CA VAL A 64 -1.52 -12.19 0.91
C VAL A 64 -0.62 -12.91 1.91
N GLY A 65 -0.91 -12.74 3.20
CA GLY A 65 -0.16 -13.42 4.25
C GLY A 65 -0.62 -14.87 4.42
N GLU A 66 0.32 -15.82 4.33
CA GLU A 66 0.10 -17.22 4.72
C GLU A 66 0.90 -17.50 5.99
N LEU A 67 0.25 -17.90 7.08
CA LEU A 67 0.90 -18.26 8.34
C LEU A 67 0.45 -19.66 8.76
N ASN A 68 1.42 -20.56 8.95
CA ASN A 68 1.21 -21.87 9.55
C ASN A 68 1.70 -21.83 10.99
N VAL A 69 0.82 -22.20 11.92
CA VAL A 69 1.11 -22.22 13.36
C VAL A 69 0.90 -23.63 13.88
N ASN A 70 1.91 -24.17 14.55
CA ASN A 70 1.84 -25.46 15.23
C ASN A 70 1.75 -25.23 16.73
N PHE A 71 0.76 -25.85 17.36
CA PHE A 71 0.55 -25.79 18.81
C PHE A 71 1.03 -27.08 19.48
N ASP A 72 1.47 -26.99 20.73
CA ASP A 72 1.71 -28.15 21.59
C ASP A 72 0.40 -28.68 22.20
N ALA A 73 0.48 -29.78 22.96
CA ALA A 73 -0.70 -30.39 23.60
C ALA A 73 -1.32 -29.52 24.70
N GLN A 74 -0.62 -28.46 25.14
CA GLN A 74 -1.09 -27.48 26.12
C GLN A 74 -1.69 -26.24 25.43
N GLY A 75 -1.73 -26.21 24.09
CA GLY A 75 -2.27 -25.10 23.32
C GLY A 75 -1.30 -23.93 23.13
N ARG A 76 -0.01 -24.08 23.47
CA ARG A 76 1.01 -23.03 23.27
C ARG A 76 1.65 -23.14 21.90
N VAL A 77 2.08 -22.02 21.34
CA VAL A 77 2.83 -22.01 20.08
C VAL A 77 4.13 -22.80 20.22
N LYS A 78 4.25 -23.88 19.44
CA LYS A 78 5.48 -24.67 19.28
C LYS A 78 6.35 -24.11 18.15
N SER A 79 5.73 -23.72 17.03
CA SER A 79 6.41 -23.03 15.93
C SER A 79 5.43 -22.26 15.07
N CYS A 80 5.93 -21.23 14.41
CA CYS A 80 5.19 -20.55 13.35
C CYS A 80 6.11 -20.15 12.22
N GLN A 81 5.65 -20.37 11.01
CA GLN A 81 6.37 -20.12 9.77
C GLN A 81 5.37 -19.86 8.66
N GLY A 82 5.77 -19.13 7.63
CA GLY A 82 4.85 -18.76 6.58
C GLY A 82 5.51 -17.95 5.49
N THR A 83 4.72 -17.59 4.49
CA THR A 83 5.18 -16.81 3.34
C THR A 83 4.29 -15.59 3.16
N PRO A 84 4.86 -14.37 3.07
CA PRO A 84 4.13 -13.21 2.58
C PRO A 84 4.10 -13.27 1.05
N HIS A 85 2.98 -13.69 0.47
CA HIS A 85 2.85 -13.82 -0.98
C HIS A 85 2.67 -12.45 -1.64
N ILE A 86 3.75 -11.90 -2.21
CA ILE A 86 3.73 -10.66 -2.99
C ILE A 86 3.11 -10.95 -4.35
N LEU A 87 1.96 -10.35 -4.61
CA LEU A 87 1.17 -10.56 -5.83
C LEU A 87 1.65 -9.60 -6.93
N ILE A 88 2.03 -10.16 -8.08
CA ILE A 88 2.43 -9.39 -9.26
C ILE A 88 1.74 -9.93 -10.52
N GLY A 89 1.58 -9.06 -11.52
CA GLY A 89 1.19 -9.47 -12.86
C GLY A 89 2.35 -10.11 -13.64
N ASN A 90 2.06 -10.56 -14.86
CA ASN A 90 3.05 -11.05 -15.81
C ASN A 90 3.45 -9.99 -16.86
N ASP A 91 3.18 -8.72 -16.60
CA ASP A 91 3.43 -7.57 -17.47
C ASP A 91 4.86 -7.03 -17.35
N PHE A 92 5.86 -7.93 -17.34
CA PHE A 92 7.26 -7.54 -17.23
C PHE A 92 7.69 -6.65 -18.39
N GLN A 93 8.31 -5.52 -18.05
CA GLN A 93 8.85 -4.55 -19.00
C GLN A 93 10.34 -4.30 -18.73
N PRO A 94 11.16 -4.12 -19.78
CA PRO A 94 12.53 -3.70 -19.60
C PRO A 94 12.59 -2.32 -18.91
N LYS A 95 13.47 -2.18 -17.92
CA LYS A 95 13.66 -0.90 -17.22
C LYS A 95 14.22 0.20 -18.14
N GLN A 96 15.02 -0.18 -19.13
CA GLN A 96 15.65 0.75 -20.06
C GLN A 96 14.68 1.13 -21.18
N ARG A 97 14.45 2.45 -21.32
CA ARG A 97 13.65 3.00 -22.42
C ARG A 97 14.28 2.69 -23.78
N GLY A 98 13.44 2.40 -24.76
CA GLY A 98 13.86 2.10 -26.14
C GLY A 98 14.19 0.63 -26.41
N LEU A 99 14.16 -0.24 -25.40
CA LEU A 99 14.18 -1.68 -25.62
C LEU A 99 12.81 -2.16 -26.11
N ALA A 100 12.83 -3.16 -27.00
CA ALA A 100 11.61 -3.80 -27.45
C ALA A 100 10.86 -4.46 -26.27
N PRO A 101 9.52 -4.44 -26.27
CA PRO A 101 8.74 -5.19 -25.29
C PRO A 101 9.11 -6.67 -25.29
N LEU A 102 9.04 -7.30 -24.12
CA LEU A 102 9.26 -8.74 -23.98
C LEU A 102 8.13 -9.51 -24.64
N THR A 103 8.46 -10.66 -25.25
CA THR A 103 7.45 -11.60 -25.74
C THR A 103 6.75 -12.28 -24.57
N THR A 104 5.54 -12.80 -24.80
CA THR A 104 4.79 -13.56 -23.78
C THR A 104 5.60 -14.72 -23.21
N GLN A 105 6.36 -15.42 -24.05
CA GLN A 105 7.21 -16.53 -23.61
C GLN A 105 8.32 -16.05 -22.66
N GLN A 106 8.98 -14.93 -22.99
CA GLN A 106 10.00 -14.33 -22.13
C GLN A 106 9.41 -13.87 -20.80
N GLN A 107 8.21 -13.27 -20.81
CA GLN A 107 7.52 -12.85 -19.59
C GLN A 107 7.18 -14.04 -18.68
N THR A 108 6.67 -15.14 -19.24
CA THR A 108 6.39 -16.37 -18.48
C THR A 108 7.66 -16.95 -17.85
N GLN A 109 8.73 -17.09 -18.63
CA GLN A 109 10.01 -17.61 -18.14
C GLN A 109 10.61 -16.74 -17.03
N LEU A 110 10.52 -15.41 -17.16
CA LEU A 110 10.98 -14.49 -16.11
C LEU A 110 10.16 -14.63 -14.83
N GLY A 111 8.84 -14.81 -14.95
CA GLY A 111 7.96 -15.08 -13.82
C GLY A 111 8.36 -16.34 -13.05
N GLU A 112 8.61 -17.44 -13.78
CA GLU A 112 9.07 -18.71 -13.20
C GLU A 112 10.42 -18.57 -12.49
N ILE A 113 11.40 -17.95 -13.14
CA ILE A 113 12.73 -17.70 -12.57
C ILE A 113 12.63 -16.83 -11.31
N LEU A 114 11.77 -15.80 -11.34
CA LEU A 114 11.55 -14.92 -10.20
C LEU A 114 11.00 -15.70 -9.00
N MET A 115 9.97 -16.53 -9.21
CA MET A 115 9.37 -17.32 -8.13
C MET A 115 10.34 -18.37 -7.57
N GLN A 116 11.23 -18.93 -8.38
CA GLN A 116 12.27 -19.85 -7.92
C GLN A 116 13.35 -19.15 -7.07
N ARG A 117 13.77 -17.94 -7.47
CA ARG A 117 14.84 -17.19 -6.78
C ARG A 117 14.34 -16.41 -5.57
N ALA A 118 13.08 -16.01 -5.59
CA ALA A 118 12.45 -15.23 -4.53
C ALA A 118 11.04 -15.79 -4.26
N PRO A 119 10.94 -16.85 -3.45
CA PRO A 119 9.70 -17.58 -3.18
C PRO A 119 8.59 -16.77 -2.50
N ALA A 120 8.82 -15.51 -2.12
CA ALA A 120 7.77 -14.61 -1.68
C ALA A 120 6.91 -14.09 -2.84
N PHE A 121 7.44 -13.99 -4.07
CA PHE A 121 6.66 -13.53 -5.22
C PHE A 121 5.70 -14.60 -5.73
N ARG A 122 4.52 -14.16 -6.17
CA ARG A 122 3.53 -14.96 -6.89
C ARG A 122 3.08 -14.18 -8.11
N VAL A 123 3.36 -14.72 -9.29
CA VAL A 123 2.75 -14.21 -10.53
C VAL A 123 1.32 -14.71 -10.57
N ILE A 124 0.36 -13.80 -10.55
CA ILE A 124 -1.07 -14.11 -10.52
C ILE A 124 -1.76 -13.64 -11.78
N GLN A 125 -2.77 -14.41 -12.20
CA GLN A 125 -3.72 -13.99 -13.21
C GLN A 125 -5.02 -13.54 -12.52
N PRO A 126 -5.69 -12.50 -13.05
CA PRO A 126 -6.99 -12.10 -12.55
C PRO A 126 -8.00 -13.26 -12.57
N ASP A 127 -8.67 -13.50 -11.45
CA ASP A 127 -9.73 -14.50 -11.36
C ASP A 127 -10.99 -14.06 -12.13
N ALA A 128 -11.54 -14.96 -12.94
CA ALA A 128 -12.67 -14.65 -13.82
C ALA A 128 -13.95 -14.32 -13.03
N MET A 129 -14.19 -14.98 -11.90
CA MET A 129 -15.36 -14.72 -11.07
C MET A 129 -15.23 -13.36 -10.36
N ALA A 130 -14.07 -13.06 -9.79
CA ALA A 130 -13.76 -11.77 -9.20
C ALA A 130 -13.90 -10.65 -10.23
N LEU A 131 -13.42 -10.84 -11.46
CA LEU A 131 -13.60 -9.87 -12.55
C LEU A 131 -15.08 -9.65 -12.87
N SER A 132 -15.89 -10.72 -12.88
CA SER A 132 -17.35 -10.62 -13.08
C SER A 132 -18.02 -9.82 -11.96
N ILE A 133 -17.66 -10.09 -10.70
CA ILE A 133 -18.17 -9.35 -9.54
C ILE A 133 -17.77 -7.87 -9.60
N LEU A 134 -16.55 -7.56 -10.02
CA LEU A 134 -16.01 -6.20 -10.06
C LEU A 134 -16.52 -5.39 -11.28
N LYS A 135 -16.97 -6.04 -12.34
CA LYS A 135 -17.43 -5.39 -13.58
C LYS A 135 -18.46 -4.27 -13.34
N PRO A 136 -19.59 -4.49 -12.65
CA PRO A 136 -20.58 -3.42 -12.43
C PRO A 136 -20.03 -2.25 -11.61
N TYR A 137 -19.12 -2.50 -10.66
CA TYR A 137 -18.47 -1.43 -9.88
C TYR A 137 -17.53 -0.59 -10.75
N ARG A 138 -16.79 -1.23 -11.67
CA ARG A 138 -15.93 -0.53 -12.62
C ARG A 138 -16.74 0.36 -13.55
N GLU A 139 -17.86 -0.15 -14.08
CA GLU A 139 -18.77 0.63 -14.94
C GLU A 139 -19.35 1.84 -14.21
N ARG A 140 -19.86 1.65 -12.99
CA ARG A 140 -20.36 2.75 -12.15
C ARG A 140 -19.28 3.76 -11.80
N LYS A 141 -18.06 3.31 -11.48
CA LYS A 141 -16.93 4.20 -11.24
C LYS A 141 -16.62 5.04 -12.48
N THR A 142 -16.59 4.44 -13.66
CA THR A 142 -16.37 5.16 -14.92
C THR A 142 -17.45 6.21 -15.14
N GLN A 143 -18.72 5.85 -14.99
CA GLN A 143 -19.83 6.78 -15.13
C GLN A 143 -19.77 7.92 -14.10
N PHE A 144 -19.51 7.59 -12.84
CA PHE A 144 -19.37 8.59 -11.77
C PHE A 144 -18.18 9.52 -12.01
N SER A 145 -17.07 9.01 -12.57
CA SER A 145 -15.88 9.83 -12.88
C SER A 145 -16.13 10.90 -13.96
N GLN A 146 -17.22 10.78 -14.72
CA GLN A 146 -17.66 11.74 -15.72
C GLN A 146 -18.69 12.73 -15.17
N SER A 147 -19.16 12.54 -13.93
CA SER A 147 -20.12 13.44 -13.32
C SER A 147 -19.42 14.76 -12.98
N LEU A 148 -19.98 15.85 -13.48
CA LEU A 148 -19.54 17.18 -13.12
C LEU A 148 -19.87 17.43 -11.63
N VAL A 149 -18.83 17.53 -10.81
CA VAL A 149 -18.98 17.82 -9.37
C VAL A 149 -18.91 19.33 -9.10
N ALA A 150 -18.06 20.04 -9.85
CA ALA A 150 -17.89 21.48 -9.74
C ALA A 150 -17.17 22.03 -10.97
N TYR A 151 -17.22 23.36 -11.15
CA TYR A 151 -16.33 24.10 -12.04
C TYR A 151 -15.25 24.78 -11.21
N ALA A 152 -14.09 24.98 -11.82
CA ALA A 152 -13.03 25.82 -11.29
C ALA A 152 -12.63 26.81 -12.40
N ASP A 153 -12.75 28.09 -12.13
CA ASP A 153 -12.40 29.17 -13.08
C ASP A 153 -10.90 29.51 -13.03
N GLU A 154 -10.17 28.89 -12.09
CA GLU A 154 -8.75 29.06 -11.86
C GLU A 154 -8.02 27.73 -11.94
N ILE A 155 -6.72 27.79 -12.23
CA ILE A 155 -5.83 26.63 -12.27
C ILE A 155 -5.32 26.35 -10.86
N PHE A 156 -5.60 25.15 -10.34
CA PHE A 156 -5.05 24.71 -9.06
C PHE A 156 -3.81 23.86 -9.27
N CYS A 157 -2.65 24.42 -8.93
CA CYS A 157 -1.38 23.74 -9.12
C CYS A 157 -1.09 22.78 -7.97
N LEU A 158 -0.58 21.58 -8.31
CA LEU A 158 -0.10 20.60 -7.33
C LEU A 158 1.41 20.75 -7.13
N ARG A 159 1.83 21.10 -5.90
CA ARG A 159 3.25 21.11 -5.49
C ARG A 159 3.37 20.69 -4.03
N ARG A 160 3.94 19.51 -3.78
CA ARG A 160 3.96 18.93 -2.42
C ARG A 160 4.95 19.64 -1.50
N VAL A 161 6.08 20.06 -2.05
CA VAL A 161 7.21 20.60 -1.28
C VAL A 161 7.44 22.07 -1.65
N PRO A 162 7.04 23.03 -0.79
CA PRO A 162 7.35 24.45 -0.96
C PRO A 162 8.85 24.71 -1.07
N GLY A 163 9.23 25.71 -1.88
CA GLY A 163 10.61 26.18 -1.96
C GLY A 163 11.59 25.24 -2.69
N THR A 164 11.12 24.18 -3.36
CA THR A 164 12.00 23.24 -4.06
C THR A 164 11.64 23.05 -5.54
N GLN A 165 12.68 23.00 -6.38
CA GLN A 165 12.55 22.63 -7.80
C GLN A 165 12.47 21.12 -8.03
N ARG A 166 12.53 20.28 -6.98
CA ARG A 166 12.56 18.81 -7.11
C ARG A 166 11.23 18.17 -7.50
N ASP A 167 10.14 18.93 -7.49
CA ASP A 167 8.77 18.40 -7.63
C ASP A 167 8.02 19.03 -8.81
N ILE A 168 8.75 19.64 -9.76
CA ILE A 168 8.19 20.32 -10.95
C ILE A 168 7.46 19.40 -11.94
N ASN A 169 7.46 18.08 -11.76
CA ASN A 169 6.76 17.17 -12.68
C ASN A 169 5.44 16.65 -12.11
N ARG A 170 5.00 17.14 -10.93
CA ARG A 170 3.77 16.65 -10.30
C ARG A 170 2.50 17.26 -10.84
N SER A 171 2.55 18.47 -11.38
CA SER A 171 1.37 19.04 -12.03
C SER A 171 1.25 18.50 -13.45
N GLY A 172 0.09 17.96 -13.78
CA GLY A 172 -0.25 17.58 -15.17
C GLY A 172 -0.48 18.80 -16.08
N LEU A 173 -0.50 20.02 -15.53
CA LEU A 173 -0.76 21.27 -16.25
C LEU A 173 0.51 21.92 -16.82
N GLY A 174 1.65 21.22 -16.75
CA GLY A 174 2.90 21.64 -17.38
C GLY A 174 3.41 22.99 -16.87
N ASP A 175 3.93 23.80 -17.80
CA ASP A 175 4.66 25.03 -17.49
C ASP A 175 3.86 26.06 -16.71
N ILE A 176 2.52 26.10 -16.86
CA ILE A 176 1.66 27.00 -16.09
C ILE A 176 1.90 26.82 -14.58
N CYS A 177 1.99 25.57 -14.11
CA CYS A 177 2.25 25.29 -12.70
C CYS A 177 3.73 25.13 -12.36
N ASN A 178 4.55 24.76 -13.33
CA ASN A 178 5.96 24.47 -13.09
C ASN A 178 6.80 25.75 -13.03
N GLN A 179 6.40 26.77 -13.77
CA GLN A 179 7.07 28.07 -13.82
C GLN A 179 6.42 29.12 -12.90
N ASP A 180 5.27 28.80 -12.28
CA ASP A 180 4.62 29.71 -11.34
C ASP A 180 5.51 29.96 -10.11
N ALA A 181 5.88 31.22 -9.90
CA ALA A 181 6.78 31.63 -8.82
C ALA A 181 6.15 31.44 -7.43
N HIS A 182 4.83 31.67 -7.30
CA HIS A 182 4.11 31.47 -6.06
C HIS A 182 4.09 29.98 -5.68
N VAL A 183 3.71 29.12 -6.62
CA VAL A 183 3.67 27.66 -6.41
C VAL A 183 5.06 27.12 -6.08
N ASN A 184 6.10 27.61 -6.77
CA ASN A 184 7.47 27.23 -6.50
C ASN A 184 7.94 27.67 -5.11
N GLN A 185 7.51 28.84 -4.63
CA GLN A 185 7.91 29.37 -3.34
C GLN A 185 7.12 28.77 -2.17
N TYR A 186 5.79 28.61 -2.31
CA TYR A 186 4.88 28.34 -1.20
C TYR A 186 4.19 26.96 -1.26
N GLY A 187 4.36 26.20 -2.34
CA GLY A 187 3.66 24.93 -2.55
C GLY A 187 2.36 25.11 -3.35
N GLY A 188 1.61 24.02 -3.53
CA GLY A 188 0.47 24.00 -4.44
C GLY A 188 -0.83 24.51 -3.81
N ASP A 189 -1.67 25.13 -4.63
CA ASP A 189 -2.96 25.73 -4.22
C ASP A 189 -3.95 24.66 -3.81
N ILE A 190 -3.96 23.53 -4.52
CA ILE A 190 -4.95 22.46 -4.32
C ILE A 190 -4.90 21.91 -2.90
N GLN A 191 -3.72 21.82 -2.28
CA GLN A 191 -3.62 21.31 -0.92
C GLN A 191 -4.19 22.28 0.11
N GLN A 192 -4.05 23.57 -0.12
CA GLN A 192 -4.60 24.60 0.77
C GLN A 192 -6.13 24.64 0.65
N LEU A 193 -6.65 24.61 -0.58
CA LEU A 193 -8.09 24.59 -0.83
C LEU A 193 -8.76 23.34 -0.24
N VAL A 194 -8.13 22.17 -0.39
CA VAL A 194 -8.64 20.94 0.22
C VAL A 194 -8.62 21.05 1.74
N ALA A 195 -7.54 21.56 2.34
CA ALA A 195 -7.45 21.75 3.79
C ALA A 195 -8.52 22.73 4.31
N GLU A 196 -8.75 23.84 3.61
CA GLU A 196 -9.79 24.82 3.93
C GLU A 196 -11.20 24.23 3.80
N ALA A 197 -11.45 23.42 2.76
CA ALA A 197 -12.73 22.73 2.59
C ALA A 197 -13.00 21.76 3.75
N PHE A 198 -12.01 20.97 4.15
CA PHE A 198 -12.12 20.09 5.33
C PHE A 198 -12.38 20.88 6.61
N TYR A 199 -11.60 21.95 6.84
CA TYR A 199 -11.78 22.83 8.00
C TYR A 199 -13.19 23.41 8.04
N SER A 200 -13.67 23.94 6.91
CA SER A 200 -15.00 24.53 6.79
C SER A 200 -16.12 23.53 7.07
N LYS A 201 -15.98 22.28 6.60
CA LYS A 201 -16.93 21.21 6.90
C LYS A 201 -16.94 20.84 8.38
N VAL A 202 -15.77 20.70 9.00
CA VAL A 202 -15.66 20.40 10.44
C VAL A 202 -16.25 21.53 11.28
N LYS A 203 -15.96 22.79 10.94
CA LYS A 203 -16.51 23.97 11.61
C LYS A 203 -18.05 24.00 11.53
N ALA A 204 -18.62 23.70 10.36
CA ALA A 204 -20.08 23.64 10.18
C ALA A 204 -20.73 22.54 11.04
N ILE A 205 -20.11 21.37 11.13
CA ILE A 205 -20.58 20.25 11.96
C ILE A 205 -20.55 20.63 13.44
N LEU A 206 -19.42 21.19 13.92
CA LEU A 206 -19.26 21.57 15.33
C LEU A 206 -20.27 22.65 15.76
N LEU A 207 -20.57 23.61 14.89
CA LEU A 207 -21.57 24.65 15.15
C LEU A 207 -23.00 24.10 15.20
N GLN A 208 -23.31 23.03 14.46
CA GLN A 208 -24.60 22.35 14.52
C GLN A 208 -24.77 21.49 15.79
N THR A 209 -23.69 20.91 16.31
CA THR A 209 -23.73 20.10 17.55
C THR A 209 -23.74 20.92 18.84
N CYS A 210 -23.35 22.20 18.82
CA CYS A 210 -23.42 23.09 19.99
C CYS A 210 -24.77 23.80 20.14
N LEU A 211 -25.75 23.51 19.28
CA LEU A 211 -27.12 24.04 19.34
C LEU A 211 -28.14 23.06 19.94
N TYR A 212 -27.67 21.98 20.58
CA TYR A 212 -28.46 21.05 21.39
C TYR A 212 -27.83 20.86 22.76
#